data_AF-A0A8S2RKI1-F1
#
_entry.id   AF-A0A8S2RKI1-F1
#
_cell.length_a   1.000
_cell.length_b   1.000
_cell.length_c   1.000
_cell.angle_alpha   90.00
_cell.angle_beta   90.00
_cell.angle_gamma   90.00
#
_symmetry.space_group_name_H-M   'P 1'
#
loop_
_entity.id
_entity.type
_entity.pdbx_description
1 polymer ?
#
loop_
_entity_poly.entity_id
_entity_poly.type
_entity_poly.pdbx_seq_one_letter_code
_entity_poly.pdbx_strand_id
1 'polypeptide(L)'
;MTRQILFQQWQSYFDKAKIPYKNDLARVEYVSSADERLRWETNMLPSDDLCRENAVMLKRFTRYPLVIDPSGQALEFLYREYQEKNIVQT
;
A
#
# COMPACT_ATOMS: atom_id res chain seq x y z
N MET A 1 4.29 14.15 10.42
CA MET A 1 4.57 12.88 11.12
C MET A 1 4.64 11.78 10.07
N THR A 2 5.72 11.00 10.00
CA THR A 2 5.92 9.99 8.93
C THR A 2 5.31 8.64 9.30
N ARG A 3 4.95 7.80 8.31
CA ARG A 3 4.37 6.46 8.53
C ARG A 3 5.22 5.59 9.46
N GLN A 4 6.54 5.73 9.35
CA GLN A 4 7.48 5.00 10.19
C GLN A 4 7.37 5.35 11.67
N ILE A 5 7.21 6.64 11.99
CA ILE A 5 7.07 7.10 13.38
C ILE A 5 5.79 6.54 14.01
N LEU A 6 4.67 6.56 13.27
CA LEU A 6 3.41 5.99 13.76
C LEU A 6 3.53 4.50 14.06
N PHE A 7 4.20 3.75 13.19
CA PHE A 7 4.41 2.32 13.38
C PHE A 7 5.29 2.02 14.61
N GLN A 8 6.39 2.76 14.78
CA GLN A 8 7.25 2.65 15.96
C GLN A 8 6.51 2.98 17.26
N GLN A 9 5.63 3.99 17.23
CA GLN A 9 4.78 4.31 18.37
C GLN A 9 3.83 3.17 18.71
N TRP A 10 3.17 2.56 17.70
CA TRP A 10 2.30 1.40 17.92
C TRP A 10 3.05 0.20 18.51
N GLN A 11 4.25 -0.09 18.02
CA GLN A 11 5.13 -1.13 18.59
C GLN A 11 5.41 -0.84 20.08
N SER A 12 5.81 0.40 20.40
CA SER A 12 6.02 0.82 21.79
C SER A 12 4.78 0.67 22.68
N TYR A 13 3.58 0.90 22.13
CA TYR A 13 2.33 0.66 22.86
C TYR A 13 2.09 -0.83 23.12
N PHE A 14 2.35 -1.70 22.14
CA PHE A 14 2.24 -3.15 22.32
C PHE A 14 3.24 -3.68 23.35
N ASP A 15 4.48 -3.19 23.33
CA ASP A 15 5.51 -3.54 24.33
C ASP A 15 5.04 -3.20 25.75
N LYS A 16 4.56 -1.96 25.96
CA LYS A 16 4.05 -1.51 27.26
C LYS A 16 2.85 -2.32 27.74
N ALA A 17 1.97 -2.70 26.81
CA ALA A 17 0.79 -3.51 27.09
C ALA A 17 1.11 -5.02 27.21
N LYS A 18 2.36 -5.44 26.95
CA LYS A 18 2.78 -6.85 26.88
C LYS A 18 1.95 -7.67 25.89
N ILE A 19 1.52 -7.05 24.79
CA ILE A 19 0.79 -7.74 23.71
C ILE A 19 1.84 -8.34 22.76
N PRO A 20 1.85 -9.66 22.53
CA PRO A 20 2.80 -10.27 21.61
C PRO A 20 2.51 -9.86 20.16
N TYR A 21 3.55 -9.49 19.42
CA TYR A 21 3.48 -9.19 17.99
C TYR A 21 4.76 -9.64 17.29
N LYS A 22 4.73 -9.67 15.95
CA LYS A 22 5.91 -9.97 15.14
C LYS A 22 6.77 -8.70 15.01
N ASN A 23 7.94 -8.68 15.64
CA ASN A 23 8.85 -7.52 15.64
C ASN A 23 9.27 -7.10 14.23
N ASP A 24 9.65 -8.07 13.41
CA ASP A 24 10.12 -7.86 12.03
C ASP A 24 8.98 -8.12 11.03
N LEU A 25 7.86 -7.42 11.23
CA LEU A 25 6.72 -7.51 10.32
C LEU A 25 7.01 -6.74 9.03
N ALA A 26 7.30 -7.47 7.96
CA ALA A 26 7.31 -6.94 6.60
C ALA A 26 5.86 -6.59 6.19
N ARG A 27 5.51 -5.31 6.30
CA ARG A 27 4.10 -4.84 6.28
C ARG A 27 3.38 -5.19 4.98
N VAL A 28 4.05 -4.95 3.85
CA VAL A 28 3.47 -5.16 2.51
C VAL A 28 3.27 -6.67 2.28
N GLU A 29 4.29 -7.47 2.54
CA GLU A 29 4.29 -8.93 2.41
C GLU A 29 3.25 -9.59 3.30
N TYR A 30 2.97 -9.01 4.46
CA TYR A 30 1.97 -9.56 5.37
C TYR A 30 0.53 -9.43 4.84
N VAL A 31 0.27 -8.43 3.99
CA VAL A 31 -1.10 -8.10 3.53
C VAL A 31 -1.28 -8.18 2.02
N SER A 32 -0.26 -8.66 1.30
CA SER A 32 -0.29 -8.93 -0.15
C SER A 32 0.48 -10.20 -0.49
N SER A 33 0.06 -10.88 -1.55
CA SER A 33 0.76 -12.03 -2.09
C SER A 33 1.94 -11.63 -3.00
N ALA A 34 2.88 -12.55 -3.24
CA ALA A 34 3.96 -12.33 -4.20
C ALA A 34 3.41 -12.07 -5.62
N ASP A 35 2.38 -12.81 -6.02
CA ASP A 35 1.74 -12.66 -7.33
C ASP A 35 1.05 -11.29 -7.50
N GLU A 36 0.38 -10.79 -6.46
CA GLU A 36 -0.19 -9.43 -6.49
C GLU A 36 0.88 -8.37 -6.69
N ARG A 37 2.01 -8.47 -5.97
CA ARG A 37 3.11 -7.51 -6.11
C ARG A 37 3.75 -7.57 -7.49
N LEU A 38 3.95 -8.77 -8.02
CA LEU A 38 4.47 -8.97 -9.38
C LEU A 38 3.51 -8.37 -10.43
N ARG A 39 2.21 -8.57 -10.24
CA ARG A 39 1.18 -7.98 -11.10
C ARG A 39 1.20 -6.45 -11.02
N TRP A 40 1.33 -5.87 -9.84
CA TRP A 40 1.42 -4.42 -9.70
C TRP A 40 2.65 -3.84 -10.41
N GLU A 41 3.81 -4.48 -10.29
CA GLU A 41 5.03 -4.08 -11.00
C GLU A 41 4.84 -4.17 -12.53
N THR A 42 4.18 -5.23 -13.01
CA THR A 42 3.83 -5.38 -14.44
C THR A 42 2.87 -4.28 -14.90
N ASN A 43 2.01 -3.79 -14.00
CA ASN A 43 1.08 -2.69 -14.23
C ASN A 43 1.68 -1.31 -13.93
N MET A 44 3.01 -1.17 -14.00
CA MET A 44 3.75 0.09 -13.86
C MET A 44 3.71 0.71 -12.45
N LEU A 45 3.42 -0.06 -11.41
CA LEU A 45 3.68 0.39 -10.05
C LEU A 45 5.21 0.46 -9.82
N PRO A 46 5.76 1.59 -9.34
CA PRO A 46 7.15 1.64 -8.93
C PRO A 46 7.48 0.61 -7.85
N SER A 47 8.69 0.05 -7.90
CA SER A 47 9.13 -1.03 -7.00
C SER A 47 9.57 -0.58 -5.61
N ASP A 48 9.46 0.72 -5.30
CA ASP A 48 9.79 1.25 -3.99
C ASP A 48 8.73 0.91 -2.93
N ASP A 49 9.14 0.89 -1.67
CA ASP A 49 8.29 0.48 -0.55
C ASP A 49 7.08 1.41 -0.36
N LEU A 50 7.23 2.70 -0.68
CA LEU A 50 6.16 3.67 -0.54
C LEU A 50 5.03 3.39 -1.54
N CYS A 51 5.37 3.11 -2.79
CA CYS A 51 4.40 2.74 -3.83
C CYS A 51 3.73 1.39 -3.52
N ARG A 52 4.49 0.40 -3.02
CA ARG A 52 3.93 -0.88 -2.57
C ARG A 52 2.96 -0.74 -1.40
N GLU A 53 3.28 0.10 -0.42
CA GLU A 53 2.36 0.44 0.68
C GLU A 53 1.09 1.12 0.15
N ASN A 54 1.21 2.05 -0.80
CA ASN A 54 0.07 2.72 -1.40
C ASN A 54 -0.81 1.74 -2.20
N ALA A 55 -0.23 0.79 -2.93
CA ALA A 55 -0.98 -0.23 -3.66
C ALA A 55 -1.80 -1.13 -2.71
N VAL A 56 -1.23 -1.51 -1.57
CA VAL A 56 -1.97 -2.21 -0.50
C VAL A 56 -3.16 -1.37 -0.02
N MET A 57 -2.97 -0.06 0.22
CA MET A 57 -4.04 0.84 0.65
C MET A 57 -5.15 0.93 -0.42
N LEU A 58 -4.78 1.05 -1.70
CA LEU A 58 -5.70 1.09 -2.84
C LEU A 58 -6.44 -0.23 -3.07
N LYS A 59 -5.88 -1.36 -2.63
CA LYS A 59 -6.51 -2.69 -2.71
C LYS A 59 -7.45 -2.96 -1.54
N ARG A 60 -7.12 -2.49 -0.33
CA ARG A 60 -7.81 -2.85 0.93
C ARG A 60 -8.57 -1.68 1.57
N PHE A 61 -8.93 -0.66 0.79
CA PHE A 61 -9.64 0.52 1.31
C PHE A 61 -11.03 0.15 1.83
N THR A 62 -11.47 0.85 2.89
CA THR A 62 -12.86 0.81 3.38
C THR A 62 -13.65 2.05 2.98
N ARG A 63 -12.96 3.16 2.71
CA ARG A 63 -13.51 4.41 2.16
C ARG A 63 -12.80 4.70 0.84
N TYR A 64 -13.52 5.25 -0.13
CA TYR A 64 -12.94 5.56 -1.44
C TYR A 64 -11.64 6.36 -1.29
N PRO A 65 -10.53 5.89 -1.89
CA PRO A 65 -9.24 6.53 -1.72
C PRO A 65 -9.19 7.84 -2.49
N LEU A 66 -8.69 8.90 -1.83
CA LEU A 66 -8.26 10.13 -2.50
C LEU A 66 -6.75 10.02 -2.74
N VAL A 67 -6.34 10.00 -4.00
CA VAL A 67 -4.93 9.88 -4.40
C VAL A 67 -4.33 11.26 -4.61
N ILE A 68 -3.23 11.55 -3.93
CA ILE A 68 -2.42 12.75 -4.15
C ILE A 68 -1.20 12.33 -4.97
N ASP A 69 -1.23 12.62 -6.27
CA ASP A 69 -0.23 12.14 -7.22
C ASP A 69 0.18 13.26 -8.20
N PRO A 70 1.22 14.05 -7.86
CA PRO A 70 1.70 15.10 -8.75
C PRO A 70 2.48 14.56 -9.96
N SER A 71 2.94 13.30 -9.94
CA SER A 71 3.74 12.72 -11.02
C SER A 71 2.89 11.96 -12.06
N GLY A 72 1.65 11.61 -11.72
CA GLY A 72 0.75 10.83 -12.57
C GLY A 72 1.03 9.32 -12.55
N GLN A 73 1.97 8.85 -11.73
CA GLN A 73 2.35 7.43 -11.67
C GLN A 73 1.26 6.55 -11.08
N ALA A 74 0.58 7.02 -10.04
CA ALA A 74 -0.52 6.27 -9.44
C ALA A 74 -1.73 6.22 -10.40
N LEU A 75 -1.95 7.28 -11.17
CA LEU A 75 -2.98 7.30 -12.21
C LEU A 75 -2.71 6.25 -13.29
N GLU A 76 -1.49 6.22 -13.86
CA GLU A 76 -1.08 5.22 -14.87
C GLU A 76 -1.22 3.79 -14.33
N PHE A 77 -0.76 3.56 -13.10
CA PHE A 77 -0.92 2.27 -12.43
C PHE A 77 -2.38 1.85 -12.33
N LEU A 78 -3.27 2.73 -11.86
CA LEU A 78 -4.69 2.42 -11.69
C LEU A 78 -5.38 2.11 -13.02
N TYR A 79 -5.05 2.83 -14.09
CA TYR A 79 -5.58 2.54 -15.42
C TYR A 79 -5.21 1.15 -15.92
N ARG A 80 -3.94 0.75 -15.77
CA ARG A 80 -3.48 -0.58 -16.17
C ARG A 80 -4.03 -1.68 -15.28
N GLU A 81 -4.02 -1.45 -13.98
CA GLU A 81 -4.47 -2.40 -12.96
C GLU A 81 -5.95 -2.78 -13.10
N TYR A 82 -6.77 -1.84 -13.58
CA TYR A 82 -8.20 -1.99 -13.70
C TYR A 82 -8.72 -1.78 -15.12
N GLN A 83 -7.87 -1.94 -16.15
CA GLN A 83 -8.26 -1.76 -17.56
C GLN A 83 -9.49 -2.57 -18.00
N GLU A 84 -9.71 -3.73 -17.38
CA GLU A 84 -10.88 -4.61 -17.65
C GLU A 84 -12.18 -4.06 -17.04
N LYS A 85 -12.06 -3.11 -16.11
CA LYS A 85 -13.17 -2.37 -15.53
C LYS A 85 -13.20 -1.02 -16.24
N ASN A 86 -14.32 -0.67 -16.86
CA ASN A 86 -14.45 0.58 -17.60
C ASN A 86 -14.31 1.81 -16.67
N ILE A 87 -13.08 2.23 -16.39
CA ILE A 87 -12.78 3.44 -15.61
C ILE A 87 -13.02 4.64 -16.52
N VAL A 88 -13.84 5.56 -16.04
CA VAL A 88 -14.08 6.85 -16.70
C VAL A 88 -13.27 7.91 -15.98
N GLN A 89 -12.40 8.62 -16.69
CA GLN A 89 -11.83 9.87 -16.20
C GLN A 89 -12.88 10.96 -16.29
N THR A 90 -13.18 11.61 -15.17
CA THR A 90 -14.05 12.79 -15.09
C THR A 90 -13.24 14.02 -14.76
#